data_AF-A0A2I1XAD6-F1
#
_entry.id   AF-A0A2I1XAD6-F1
#
_cell.length_a   1.000
_cell.length_b   1.000
_cell.length_c   1.000
_cell.angle_alpha   90.00
_cell.angle_beta   90.00
_cell.angle_gamma   90.00
#
_symmetry.space_group_name_H-M   'P 1'
#
loop_
_entity.id
_entity.type
_entity.pdbx_description
1 polymer ?
#
loop_
_entity_poly.entity_id
_entity_poly.type
_entity_poly.pdbx_seq_one_letter_code
_entity_poly.pdbx_strand_id
1 'polypeptide(L)'
;MVRFIYHLCSHEETELHVSIAGGRKSMGFYIGYALSLFGRSQDRLSHVLVEEAFEQHPEFYYPNKDDRFLNTKLGMRNAAEAKVMLADIPFVRMRENLSVPLLKDDWNYLEAVELTQRDLLQFDLEINVAERTICCGGAVFQLAHQDFAIYAAFAHFKKHQPNRCLHLTGRAKQDDVDFADEVLNFLVKVKPKLRSESAEAKAEVERQLKKFQSDKRVVQEVSSRLKKRLEDKLQGRAALFFIESIGEYNHKSYRLATDENLIRFV
;
A
#
# COMPACT_ATOMS: atom_id res chain seq x y z
N MET A 1 -17.82 -14.15 12.49
CA MET A 1 -18.32 -14.03 11.10
C MET A 1 -17.27 -13.46 10.15
N VAL A 2 -16.73 -12.26 10.39
CA VAL A 2 -15.69 -11.67 9.52
C VAL A 2 -14.48 -12.61 9.37
N ARG A 3 -13.94 -13.17 10.47
CA ARG A 3 -12.89 -14.20 10.42
C ARG A 3 -13.27 -15.43 9.58
N PHE A 4 -14.52 -15.85 9.64
CA PHE A 4 -15.01 -16.98 8.86
C PHE A 4 -14.97 -16.69 7.37
N ILE A 5 -15.43 -15.51 6.94
CA ILE A 5 -15.30 -15.07 5.54
C ILE A 5 -13.82 -14.98 5.13
N TYR A 6 -12.96 -14.42 5.97
CA TYR A 6 -11.52 -14.36 5.72
C TYR A 6 -10.92 -15.76 5.44
N HIS A 7 -11.23 -16.76 6.27
CA HIS A 7 -10.75 -18.13 6.06
C HIS A 7 -11.30 -18.76 4.79
N LEU A 8 -12.55 -18.49 4.41
CA LEU A 8 -13.07 -18.97 3.12
C LEU A 8 -12.32 -18.32 1.95
N CYS A 9 -12.08 -17.01 2.02
CA CYS A 9 -11.32 -16.28 1.01
C CYS A 9 -9.84 -16.65 0.94
N SER A 10 -9.27 -17.42 1.89
CA SER A 10 -7.88 -17.89 1.82
C SER A 10 -7.70 -19.12 0.93
N HIS A 11 -8.78 -19.77 0.48
CA HIS A 11 -8.72 -20.98 -0.34
C HIS A 11 -8.71 -20.65 -1.83
N GLU A 12 -7.53 -20.45 -2.42
CA GLU A 12 -7.33 -19.89 -3.77
C GLU A 12 -8.16 -20.57 -4.88
N GLU A 13 -8.34 -21.89 -4.80
CA GLU A 13 -9.03 -22.72 -5.80
C GLU A 13 -10.57 -22.73 -5.69
N THR A 14 -11.13 -21.98 -4.75
CA THR A 14 -12.60 -21.93 -4.55
C THR A 14 -13.15 -20.54 -4.83
N GLU A 15 -14.36 -20.47 -5.40
CA GLU A 15 -15.14 -19.23 -5.49
C GLU A 15 -16.09 -19.13 -4.29
N LEU A 16 -16.06 -18.01 -3.57
CA LEU A 16 -17.03 -17.73 -2.52
C LEU A 16 -18.19 -16.90 -3.07
N HIS A 17 -19.39 -17.48 -3.11
CA HIS A 17 -20.63 -16.76 -3.40
C HIS A 17 -21.46 -16.59 -2.12
N VAL A 18 -21.65 -15.34 -1.69
CA VAL A 18 -22.45 -15.02 -0.50
C VAL A 18 -23.77 -14.39 -0.92
N SER A 19 -24.89 -14.95 -0.48
CA SER A 19 -26.21 -14.33 -0.61
C SER A 19 -26.64 -13.71 0.72
N ILE A 20 -27.02 -12.43 0.69
CA ILE A 20 -27.53 -11.70 1.85
C ILE A 20 -29.06 -11.54 1.85
N ALA A 21 -29.77 -12.53 1.28
CA ALA A 21 -31.22 -12.56 1.11
C ALA A 21 -31.99 -12.91 2.41
N GLY A 22 -31.86 -12.09 3.46
CA GLY A 22 -32.60 -12.27 4.71
C GLY A 22 -32.60 -11.04 5.62
N GLY A 23 -33.46 -11.04 6.65
CA GLY A 23 -33.67 -9.87 7.52
C GLY A 23 -32.52 -9.49 8.46
N ARG A 24 -31.36 -10.16 8.39
CA ARG A 24 -30.21 -9.93 9.29
C ARG A 24 -29.32 -8.78 8.80
N LYS A 25 -29.84 -7.56 8.86
CA LYS A 25 -29.19 -6.33 8.36
C LYS A 25 -27.73 -6.16 8.83
N SER A 26 -27.49 -6.28 10.13
CA SER A 26 -26.14 -6.12 10.71
C SER A 26 -25.14 -7.17 10.18
N MET A 27 -25.61 -8.41 9.96
CA MET A 27 -24.75 -9.47 9.43
C MET A 27 -24.42 -9.24 7.95
N GLY A 28 -25.40 -8.80 7.16
CA GLY A 28 -25.19 -8.41 5.76
C GLY A 28 -24.15 -7.29 5.63
N PHE A 29 -24.22 -6.29 6.52
CA PHE A 29 -23.23 -5.22 6.60
C PHE A 29 -21.81 -5.76 6.84
N TYR A 30 -21.60 -6.60 7.88
CA TYR A 30 -20.28 -7.16 8.17
C TYR A 30 -19.76 -8.10 7.08
N ILE A 31 -20.63 -8.84 6.41
CA ILE A 31 -20.26 -9.69 5.27
C ILE A 31 -19.76 -8.81 4.11
N GLY A 32 -20.49 -7.74 3.78
CA GLY A 32 -20.09 -6.80 2.73
C GLY A 32 -18.71 -6.20 3.02
N TYR A 33 -18.47 -5.75 4.26
CA TYR A 33 -17.16 -5.24 4.65
C TYR A 33 -16.06 -6.31 4.64
N ALA A 34 -16.34 -7.52 5.12
CA ALA A 34 -15.37 -8.61 5.08
C ALA A 34 -14.98 -8.95 3.64
N LEU A 35 -15.93 -8.98 2.70
CA LEU A 35 -15.67 -9.18 1.28
C LEU A 35 -14.90 -7.99 0.67
N SER A 36 -15.20 -6.76 1.07
CA SER A 36 -14.39 -5.61 0.65
C SER A 36 -12.93 -5.72 1.08
N LEU A 37 -12.67 -6.19 2.31
CA LEU A 37 -11.33 -6.34 2.85
C LEU A 37 -10.58 -7.57 2.26
N PHE A 38 -11.25 -8.70 2.14
CA PHE A 38 -10.59 -10.01 1.92
C PHE A 38 -11.05 -10.73 0.65
N GLY A 39 -12.15 -10.30 0.04
CA GLY A 39 -12.74 -10.92 -1.14
C GLY A 39 -11.82 -10.79 -2.35
N ARG A 40 -11.67 -11.89 -3.08
CA ARG A 40 -10.85 -12.00 -4.30
C ARG A 40 -11.67 -11.69 -5.53
N SER A 41 -11.01 -11.45 -6.65
CA SER A 41 -11.66 -11.11 -7.93
C SER A 41 -12.81 -12.05 -8.31
N GLN A 42 -12.71 -13.36 -8.01
CA GLN A 42 -13.77 -14.35 -8.25
C GLN A 42 -14.93 -14.30 -7.24
N ASP A 43 -14.72 -13.83 -6.01
CA ASP A 43 -15.74 -13.93 -4.94
C ASP A 43 -16.90 -12.95 -5.18
N ARG A 44 -18.15 -13.38 -4.94
CA ARG A 44 -19.37 -12.62 -5.27
C ARG A 44 -20.27 -12.38 -4.06
N LEU A 45 -20.92 -11.22 -4.05
CA LEU A 45 -22.00 -10.89 -3.12
C LEU A 45 -23.29 -10.72 -3.92
N SER A 46 -24.39 -11.31 -3.46
CA SER A 46 -25.69 -11.21 -4.12
C SER A 46 -26.84 -11.02 -3.16
N HIS A 47 -27.98 -10.59 -3.69
CA HIS A 47 -29.24 -10.51 -2.98
C HIS A 47 -30.37 -11.01 -3.88
N VAL A 48 -31.31 -11.75 -3.29
CA VAL A 48 -32.51 -12.19 -3.99
C VAL A 48 -33.58 -11.12 -3.81
N LEU A 49 -33.97 -10.48 -4.91
CA LEU A 49 -35.07 -9.54 -4.95
C LEU A 49 -36.34 -10.28 -5.36
N VAL A 50 -37.36 -10.15 -4.53
CA VAL A 50 -38.70 -10.68 -4.78
C VAL A 50 -39.59 -9.49 -5.10
N GLU A 51 -40.47 -9.66 -6.09
CA GLU A 51 -41.50 -8.67 -6.40
C GLU A 51 -42.28 -8.21 -5.15
N GLU A 52 -42.56 -6.91 -5.06
CA GLU A 52 -43.13 -6.25 -3.86
C GLU A 52 -44.42 -6.92 -3.36
N ALA A 53 -45.25 -7.43 -4.27
CA ALA A 53 -46.48 -8.15 -3.93
C ALA A 53 -46.21 -9.37 -3.04
N PHE A 54 -45.06 -10.00 -3.19
CA PHE A 54 -44.74 -11.30 -2.60
C PHE A 54 -43.61 -11.24 -1.56
N GLU A 55 -42.76 -10.21 -1.57
CA GLU A 55 -41.54 -10.10 -0.73
C GLU A 55 -41.77 -10.38 0.76
N GLN A 56 -42.90 -9.91 1.31
CA GLN A 56 -43.25 -10.06 2.72
C GLN A 56 -44.45 -11.00 2.94
N HIS A 57 -44.90 -11.71 1.91
CA HIS A 57 -46.08 -12.56 2.01
C HIS A 57 -45.72 -13.89 2.70
N PRO A 58 -46.33 -14.24 3.85
CA PRO A 58 -45.90 -15.38 4.67
C PRO A 58 -46.07 -16.74 3.98
N GLU A 59 -46.96 -16.83 2.99
CA GLU A 59 -47.19 -18.05 2.22
C GLU A 59 -46.41 -18.15 0.90
N PHE A 60 -45.62 -17.12 0.57
CA PHE A 60 -44.79 -17.10 -0.63
C PHE A 60 -43.34 -17.48 -0.28
N TYR A 61 -42.80 -18.49 -0.96
CA TYR A 61 -41.42 -18.96 -0.76
C TYR A 61 -40.60 -18.91 -2.05
N TYR A 62 -41.21 -19.30 -3.17
CA TYR A 62 -40.66 -19.24 -4.52
C TYR A 62 -41.83 -19.24 -5.51
N PRO A 63 -41.61 -18.87 -6.80
CA PRO A 63 -42.66 -18.90 -7.80
C PRO A 63 -43.26 -20.31 -7.94
N ASN A 64 -44.59 -20.40 -7.78
CA ASN A 64 -45.28 -21.68 -7.85
C ASN A 64 -45.23 -22.28 -9.26
N LYS A 65 -45.18 -23.62 -9.36
CA LYS A 65 -45.24 -24.29 -10.68
C LYS A 65 -46.62 -24.18 -11.33
N ASP A 66 -47.66 -24.23 -10.52
CA ASP A 66 -49.06 -24.12 -10.93
C ASP A 66 -49.67 -22.84 -10.38
N ASP A 67 -50.77 -22.39 -10.98
CA ASP A 67 -51.50 -21.20 -10.56
C ASP A 67 -51.87 -21.27 -9.08
N ARG A 68 -51.37 -20.30 -8.32
CA ARG A 68 -51.69 -20.13 -6.91
C ARG A 68 -51.91 -18.66 -6.63
N PHE A 69 -53.17 -18.30 -6.46
CA PHE A 69 -53.53 -16.92 -6.14
C PHE A 69 -53.34 -16.65 -4.65
N LEU A 70 -52.54 -15.64 -4.33
CA LEU A 70 -52.30 -15.15 -2.97
C LEU A 70 -52.93 -13.76 -2.80
N ASN A 71 -53.47 -13.51 -1.61
CA ASN A 71 -54.03 -12.21 -1.27
C ASN A 71 -52.91 -11.27 -0.79
N THR A 72 -52.29 -10.57 -1.73
CA THR A 72 -51.18 -9.67 -1.44
C THR A 72 -51.65 -8.29 -1.03
N LYS A 73 -50.73 -7.46 -0.53
CA LYS A 73 -50.99 -6.03 -0.25
C LYS A 73 -51.40 -5.24 -1.52
N LEU A 74 -51.10 -5.77 -2.71
CA LEU A 74 -51.43 -5.19 -4.00
C LEU A 74 -52.65 -5.87 -4.68
N GLY A 75 -53.41 -6.65 -3.90
CA GLY A 75 -54.57 -7.43 -4.36
C GLY A 75 -54.24 -8.90 -4.66
N MET A 76 -55.20 -9.61 -5.25
CA MET A 76 -55.02 -11.00 -5.65
C MET A 76 -53.99 -11.09 -6.78
N ARG A 77 -52.92 -11.85 -6.57
CA ARG A 77 -51.84 -12.08 -7.53
C ARG A 77 -51.51 -13.56 -7.63
N ASN A 78 -51.18 -14.01 -8.84
CA ASN A 78 -50.75 -15.39 -9.08
C ASN A 78 -49.27 -15.54 -8.72
N ALA A 79 -48.97 -16.36 -7.71
CA ALA A 79 -47.60 -16.63 -7.28
C ALA A 79 -46.76 -17.34 -8.34
N ALA A 80 -47.37 -18.01 -9.32
CA ALA A 80 -46.66 -18.61 -10.45
C ALA A 80 -46.01 -17.57 -11.37
N GLU A 81 -46.57 -16.36 -11.42
CA GLU A 81 -46.08 -15.24 -12.23
C GLU A 81 -45.09 -14.33 -11.49
N ALA A 82 -44.81 -14.63 -10.21
CA ALA A 82 -43.96 -13.82 -9.36
C ALA A 82 -42.54 -13.71 -9.94
N LYS A 83 -42.05 -12.47 -10.06
CA LYS A 83 -40.68 -12.23 -10.53
C LYS A 83 -39.70 -12.30 -9.36
N VAL A 84 -38.72 -13.19 -9.48
CA VAL A 84 -37.58 -13.31 -8.55
C VAL A 84 -36.29 -13.08 -9.32
N MET A 85 -35.45 -12.18 -8.81
CA MET A 85 -34.20 -11.78 -9.43
C MET A 85 -33.04 -12.03 -8.46
N LEU A 86 -31.97 -12.66 -8.94
CA LEU A 86 -30.69 -12.66 -8.25
C LEU A 86 -29.88 -11.44 -8.71
N ALA A 87 -29.72 -10.46 -7.81
CA ALA A 87 -28.93 -9.26 -8.08
C ALA A 87 -27.52 -9.42 -7.52
N ASP A 88 -26.50 -9.22 -8.35
CA ASP A 88 -25.12 -9.04 -7.87
C ASP A 88 -25.00 -7.68 -7.17
N ILE A 89 -24.35 -7.67 -6.00
CA ILE A 89 -24.03 -6.45 -5.26
C ILE A 89 -22.55 -6.15 -5.46
N PRO A 90 -22.21 -5.05 -6.15
CA PRO A 90 -20.82 -4.64 -6.29
C PRO A 90 -20.26 -4.16 -4.95
N PHE A 91 -18.98 -4.42 -4.70
CA PHE A 91 -18.26 -3.91 -3.53
C PHE A 91 -16.80 -3.58 -3.90
N VAL A 92 -16.18 -2.69 -3.12
CA VAL A 92 -14.80 -2.24 -3.36
C VAL A 92 -13.84 -3.28 -2.82
N ARG A 93 -12.98 -3.82 -3.69
CA ARG A 93 -11.97 -4.80 -3.31
C ARG A 93 -10.69 -4.08 -2.86
N MET A 94 -10.33 -4.26 -1.60
CA MET A 94 -9.12 -3.68 -1.00
C MET A 94 -8.00 -4.71 -0.86
N ARG A 95 -8.31 -6.01 -0.90
CA ARG A 95 -7.37 -7.12 -0.66
C ARG A 95 -6.04 -6.97 -1.41
N GLU A 96 -6.08 -6.65 -2.71
CA GLU A 96 -4.88 -6.56 -3.56
C GLU A 96 -3.93 -5.42 -3.16
N ASN A 97 -4.46 -4.40 -2.47
CA ASN A 97 -3.68 -3.27 -1.97
C ASN A 97 -3.26 -3.43 -0.50
N LEU A 98 -3.63 -4.53 0.14
CA LEU A 98 -3.38 -4.79 1.55
C LEU A 98 -2.25 -5.80 1.72
N SER A 99 -1.38 -5.55 2.69
CA SER A 99 -0.45 -6.58 3.19
C SER A 99 -1.22 -7.52 4.12
N VAL A 100 -2.15 -8.29 3.55
CA VAL A 100 -3.01 -9.28 4.21
C VAL A 100 -2.26 -10.32 5.08
N PRO A 101 -0.96 -10.67 4.88
CA PRO A 101 -0.29 -11.70 5.70
C PRO A 101 0.00 -11.33 7.17
N LEU A 102 -0.24 -10.09 7.60
CA LEU A 102 0.24 -9.60 8.90
C LEU A 102 -0.76 -9.77 10.07
N LEU A 103 -1.97 -10.27 9.80
CA LEU A 103 -2.94 -10.51 10.87
C LEU A 103 -2.55 -11.76 11.66
N LYS A 104 -2.17 -11.59 12.93
CA LYS A 104 -1.94 -12.68 13.90
C LYS A 104 -3.18 -13.57 13.98
N ASP A 105 -3.04 -14.85 14.30
CA ASP A 105 -4.14 -15.83 14.28
C ASP A 105 -5.42 -15.41 15.05
N ASP A 106 -5.31 -14.54 16.08
CA ASP A 106 -6.41 -14.08 16.93
C ASP A 106 -6.92 -12.64 16.68
N TRP A 107 -6.73 -12.12 15.47
CA TRP A 107 -7.21 -10.78 15.11
C TRP A 107 -8.74 -10.60 15.20
N ASN A 108 -9.19 -9.37 15.41
CA ASN A 108 -10.60 -8.98 15.41
C ASN A 108 -10.94 -7.96 14.30
N TYR A 109 -12.24 -7.79 14.00
CA TYR A 109 -12.68 -6.93 12.89
C TYR A 109 -12.14 -5.49 12.98
N LEU A 110 -12.09 -4.89 14.17
CA LEU A 110 -11.57 -3.54 14.35
C LEU A 110 -10.08 -3.47 13.97
N GLU A 111 -9.29 -4.45 14.42
CA GLU A 111 -7.86 -4.53 14.08
C GLU A 111 -7.64 -4.68 12.57
N ALA A 112 -8.48 -5.48 11.88
CA ALA A 112 -8.41 -5.59 10.42
C ALA A 112 -8.76 -4.28 9.70
N VAL A 113 -9.75 -3.54 10.21
CA VAL A 113 -10.11 -2.21 9.69
C VAL A 113 -9.00 -1.21 9.95
N GLU A 114 -8.43 -1.17 11.16
CA GLU A 114 -7.33 -0.27 11.52
C GLU A 114 -6.07 -0.55 10.69
N LEU A 115 -5.70 -1.82 10.52
CA LEU A 115 -4.60 -2.22 9.65
C LEU A 115 -4.85 -1.75 8.21
N THR A 116 -6.07 -1.97 7.71
CA THR A 116 -6.47 -1.56 6.35
C THR A 116 -6.43 -0.05 6.18
N GLN A 117 -6.93 0.70 7.16
CA GLN A 117 -6.91 2.16 7.13
C GLN A 117 -5.48 2.70 7.20
N ARG A 118 -4.65 2.15 8.09
CA ARG A 118 -3.22 2.50 8.15
C ARG A 118 -2.56 2.25 6.81
N ASP A 119 -2.83 1.10 6.23
CA ASP A 119 -2.36 0.73 4.91
C ASP A 119 -2.88 1.72 3.84
N LEU A 120 -4.13 2.15 3.87
CA LEU A 120 -4.68 3.09 2.88
C LEU A 120 -4.22 4.54 3.07
N LEU A 121 -3.65 4.90 4.23
CA LEU A 121 -3.39 6.29 4.60
C LEU A 121 -1.90 6.63 4.79
N GLN A 122 -1.04 5.66 5.11
CA GLN A 122 0.37 5.92 5.41
C GLN A 122 1.26 5.68 4.19
N PHE A 123 1.35 6.69 3.34
CA PHE A 123 2.32 6.78 2.23
C PHE A 123 3.46 7.77 2.53
N ASP A 124 3.41 8.37 3.71
CA ASP A 124 4.37 9.35 4.16
C ASP A 124 5.75 8.72 4.37
N LEU A 125 6.75 9.49 3.96
CA LEU A 125 8.14 9.24 4.22
C LEU A 125 8.61 10.27 5.25
N GLU A 126 8.84 9.84 6.48
CA GLU A 126 9.46 10.68 7.49
C GLU A 126 10.96 10.38 7.59
N ILE A 127 11.77 11.43 7.61
CA ILE A 127 13.23 11.34 7.64
C ILE A 127 13.69 12.03 8.92
N ASN A 128 14.12 11.22 9.90
CA ASN A 128 14.68 11.72 11.14
C ASN A 128 16.21 11.74 11.03
N VAL A 129 16.75 12.96 10.95
CA VAL A 129 18.19 13.18 10.77
C VAL A 129 18.98 12.89 12.05
N ALA A 130 18.43 13.18 13.22
CA ALA A 130 19.10 12.97 14.50
C ALA A 130 19.33 11.47 14.76
N GLU A 131 18.30 10.65 14.54
CA GLU A 131 18.31 9.22 14.83
C GLU A 131 18.79 8.35 13.65
N ARG A 132 18.98 8.94 12.46
CA ARG A 132 19.32 8.19 11.22
C ARG A 132 18.28 7.12 10.87
N THR A 133 17.01 7.48 11.05
CA THR A 133 15.87 6.61 10.73
C THR A 133 15.04 7.17 9.60
N ILE A 134 14.50 6.27 8.79
CA ILE A 134 13.39 6.57 7.89
C ILE A 134 12.13 5.83 8.36
N CYS A 135 11.00 6.52 8.37
CA CYS A 135 9.68 5.92 8.56
C CYS A 135 9.00 5.88 7.19
N CYS A 136 8.78 4.68 6.65
CA CYS A 136 8.14 4.48 5.36
C CYS A 136 6.78 3.84 5.61
N GLY A 137 5.70 4.61 5.47
CA GLY A 137 4.34 4.11 5.69
C GLY A 137 4.13 3.49 7.07
N GLY A 138 4.63 4.17 8.11
CA GLY A 138 4.57 3.72 9.51
C GLY A 138 5.63 2.70 9.92
N ALA A 139 6.39 2.11 8.99
CA ALA A 139 7.47 1.19 9.32
C ALA A 139 8.80 1.94 9.49
N VAL A 140 9.43 1.80 10.66
CA VAL A 140 10.71 2.46 10.97
C VAL A 140 11.92 1.59 10.59
N PHE A 141 12.91 2.21 9.95
CA PHE A 141 14.17 1.59 9.53
C PHE A 141 15.37 2.40 10.00
N GLN A 142 16.22 1.78 10.83
CA GLN A 142 17.54 2.32 11.16
C GLN A 142 18.51 2.13 10.00
N LEU A 143 19.18 3.19 9.57
CA LEU A 143 20.13 3.14 8.45
C LEU A 143 21.58 3.36 8.91
N ALA A 144 22.53 2.79 8.18
CA ALA A 144 23.94 3.13 8.34
C ALA A 144 24.19 4.57 7.88
N HIS A 145 25.23 5.24 8.39
CA HIS A 145 25.52 6.65 8.10
C HIS A 145 25.51 6.99 6.60
N GLN A 146 26.16 6.17 5.77
CA GLN A 146 26.23 6.39 4.32
C GLN A 146 24.87 6.13 3.64
N ASP A 147 24.21 5.01 3.97
CA ASP A 147 22.90 4.64 3.42
C ASP A 147 21.84 5.71 3.76
N PHE A 148 21.86 6.22 5.00
CA PHE A 148 21.01 7.32 5.43
C PHE A 148 21.26 8.60 4.63
N ALA A 149 22.53 9.03 4.54
CA ALA A 149 22.88 10.28 3.87
C ALA A 149 22.49 10.27 2.39
N ILE A 150 22.71 9.15 1.69
CA ILE A 150 22.31 8.98 0.30
C ILE A 150 20.79 9.04 0.15
N TYR A 151 20.05 8.31 0.99
CA TYR A 151 18.59 8.29 0.92
C TYR A 151 17.99 9.66 1.24
N ALA A 152 18.51 10.34 2.28
CA ALA A 152 18.08 11.68 2.67
C ALA A 152 18.38 12.72 1.57
N ALA A 153 19.50 12.61 0.85
CA ALA A 153 19.80 13.46 -0.28
C ALA A 153 18.78 13.29 -1.42
N PHE A 154 18.44 12.05 -1.80
CA PHE A 154 17.40 11.79 -2.80
C PHE A 154 16.03 12.34 -2.39
N ALA A 155 15.67 12.20 -1.12
CA ALA A 155 14.44 12.78 -0.59
C ALA A 155 14.45 14.32 -0.60
N HIS A 156 15.60 14.94 -0.33
CA HIS A 156 15.77 16.39 -0.43
C HIS A 156 15.60 16.87 -1.87
N PHE A 157 16.24 16.21 -2.84
CA PHE A 157 16.04 16.52 -4.26
C PHE A 157 14.59 16.37 -4.68
N LYS A 158 13.92 15.26 -4.30
CA LYS A 158 12.51 15.05 -4.63
C LYS A 158 11.60 16.10 -4.01
N LYS A 159 11.84 16.48 -2.74
CA LYS A 159 11.03 17.48 -2.03
C LYS A 159 11.14 18.89 -2.61
N HIS A 160 12.35 19.31 -3.01
CA HIS A 160 12.59 20.68 -3.49
C HIS A 160 12.57 20.81 -5.02
N GLN A 161 12.77 19.71 -5.74
CA GLN A 161 12.90 19.67 -7.20
C GLN A 161 12.15 18.42 -7.73
N PRO A 162 10.81 18.38 -7.64
CA PRO A 162 10.01 17.15 -7.76
C PRO A 162 10.11 16.42 -9.11
N ASN A 163 10.45 17.16 -10.17
CA ASN A 163 10.63 16.66 -11.53
C ASN A 163 12.10 16.32 -11.87
N ARG A 164 13.05 16.58 -10.97
CA ARG A 164 14.46 16.35 -11.22
C ARG A 164 14.79 14.86 -11.17
N CYS A 165 15.52 14.40 -12.18
CA CYS A 165 16.16 13.08 -12.20
C CYS A 165 17.66 13.28 -12.28
N LEU A 166 18.42 12.68 -11.36
CA LEU A 166 19.88 12.85 -11.30
C LEU A 166 20.57 11.89 -12.28
N HIS A 167 21.29 12.43 -13.24
CA HIS A 167 22.08 11.66 -14.20
C HIS A 167 23.51 11.44 -13.68
N LEU A 168 23.69 10.38 -12.87
CA LEU A 168 24.97 10.09 -12.22
C LEU A 168 25.91 9.34 -13.15
N THR A 169 26.96 10.02 -13.62
CA THR A 169 27.93 9.48 -14.58
C THR A 169 29.20 8.95 -13.92
N GLY A 170 29.49 9.37 -12.69
CA GLY A 170 30.77 9.10 -12.03
C GLY A 170 31.94 9.85 -12.67
N ARG A 171 31.66 10.95 -13.38
CA ARG A 171 32.67 11.75 -14.09
C ARG A 171 32.68 13.20 -13.61
N ALA A 172 32.24 13.43 -12.36
CA ALA A 172 32.14 14.76 -11.75
C ALA A 172 31.39 15.79 -12.62
N LYS A 173 30.33 15.36 -13.31
CA LYS A 173 29.40 16.30 -13.98
C LYS A 173 28.52 17.00 -12.94
N GLN A 174 27.75 17.99 -13.38
CA GLN A 174 26.88 18.77 -12.48
C GLN A 174 26.03 17.91 -11.54
N ASP A 175 25.33 16.89 -12.05
CA ASP A 175 24.52 16.00 -11.20
C ASP A 175 25.36 15.15 -10.24
N ASP A 176 26.58 14.74 -10.63
CA ASP A 176 27.50 14.03 -9.74
C ASP A 176 27.99 14.93 -8.60
N VAL A 177 28.24 16.21 -8.90
CA VAL A 177 28.67 17.23 -7.94
C VAL A 177 27.53 17.57 -6.98
N ASP A 178 26.36 17.94 -7.51
CA ASP A 178 25.18 18.27 -6.70
C ASP A 178 24.79 17.10 -5.78
N PHE A 179 24.83 15.87 -6.30
CA PHE A 179 24.59 14.67 -5.50
C PHE A 179 25.62 14.53 -4.37
N ALA A 180 26.91 14.65 -4.68
CA ALA A 180 27.96 14.49 -3.69
C ALA A 180 27.89 15.55 -2.58
N ASP A 181 27.62 16.80 -2.95
CA ASP A 181 27.46 17.92 -2.01
C ASP A 181 26.29 17.67 -1.07
N GLU A 182 25.13 17.24 -1.60
CA GLU A 182 23.95 16.99 -0.77
C GLU A 182 24.11 15.76 0.13
N VAL A 183 24.74 14.69 -0.36
CA VAL A 183 25.08 13.54 0.48
C VAL A 183 26.04 13.95 1.60
N LEU A 184 27.03 14.79 1.31
CA LEU A 184 27.96 15.28 2.32
C LEU A 184 27.24 16.15 3.37
N ASN A 185 26.31 17.01 2.95
CA ASN A 185 25.49 17.83 3.84
C ASN A 185 24.76 16.98 4.90
N PHE A 186 24.20 15.83 4.51
CA PHE A 186 23.60 14.90 5.46
C PHE A 186 24.63 14.08 6.23
N LEU A 187 25.71 13.62 5.59
CA LEU A 187 26.72 12.78 6.22
C LEU A 187 27.42 13.51 7.39
N VAL A 188 27.71 14.81 7.23
CA VAL A 188 28.29 15.66 8.27
C VAL A 188 27.30 15.89 9.43
N LYS A 189 25.98 15.85 9.17
CA LYS A 189 24.97 15.93 10.23
C LYS A 189 24.94 14.68 11.10
N VAL A 190 25.09 13.52 10.49
CA VAL A 190 24.92 12.23 11.17
C VAL A 190 26.23 11.61 11.66
N LYS A 191 27.39 12.11 11.20
CA LYS A 191 28.72 11.64 11.58
C LYS A 191 29.54 12.80 12.17
N PRO A 192 29.40 13.13 13.46
CA PRO A 192 30.00 14.31 14.09
C PRO A 192 31.52 14.43 13.93
N LYS A 193 32.24 13.31 13.80
CA LYS A 193 33.70 13.30 13.55
C LYS A 193 34.10 14.10 12.30
N LEU A 194 33.21 14.21 11.31
CA LEU A 194 33.45 14.98 10.08
C LEU A 194 33.27 16.50 10.26
N ARG A 195 32.69 16.96 11.38
CA ARG A 195 32.55 18.40 11.71
C ARG A 195 33.80 19.00 12.32
N SER A 196 34.76 18.17 12.71
CA SER A 196 36.04 18.59 13.30
C SER A 196 36.84 19.47 12.33
N GLU A 197 37.53 20.49 12.84
CA GLU A 197 38.46 21.30 12.05
C GLU A 197 39.84 20.63 11.86
N SER A 198 40.03 19.42 12.39
CA SER A 198 41.27 18.66 12.23
C SER A 198 41.59 18.39 10.76
N ALA A 199 42.88 18.36 10.43
CA ALA A 199 43.35 18.04 9.08
C ALA A 199 42.82 16.68 8.60
N GLU A 200 42.72 15.69 9.50
CA GLU A 200 42.16 14.37 9.22
C GLU A 200 40.68 14.42 8.82
N ALA A 201 39.87 15.22 9.51
CA ALA A 201 38.45 15.35 9.19
C ALA A 201 38.24 16.06 7.85
N LYS A 202 39.02 17.11 7.56
CA LYS A 202 39.03 17.80 6.27
C LYS A 202 39.43 16.86 5.13
N ALA A 203 40.48 16.06 5.32
CA ALA A 203 40.93 15.07 4.33
C ALA A 203 39.87 13.98 4.09
N GLU A 204 39.21 13.50 5.14
CA GLU A 204 38.13 12.51 5.01
C GLU A 204 36.90 13.10 4.30
N VAL A 205 36.53 14.35 4.57
CA VAL A 205 35.46 15.05 3.86
C VAL A 205 35.77 15.15 2.36
N GLU A 206 36.98 15.59 2.00
CA GLU A 206 37.40 15.68 0.60
C GLU A 206 37.41 14.30 -0.08
N ARG A 207 37.83 13.26 0.64
CA ARG A 207 37.81 11.87 0.16
C ARG A 207 36.38 11.38 -0.09
N GLN A 208 35.44 11.65 0.80
CA GLN A 208 34.03 11.29 0.62
C GLN A 208 33.43 12.03 -0.58
N LEU A 209 33.71 13.32 -0.72
CA LEU A 209 33.24 14.12 -1.85
C LEU A 209 33.73 13.53 -3.19
N LYS A 210 35.04 13.28 -3.32
CA LYS A 210 35.62 12.64 -4.51
C LYS A 210 35.01 11.26 -4.78
N LYS A 211 34.75 10.47 -3.73
CA LYS A 211 34.11 9.16 -3.85
C LYS A 211 32.71 9.28 -4.47
N PHE A 212 31.84 10.16 -3.96
CA PHE A 212 30.47 10.28 -4.46
C PHE A 212 30.40 10.91 -5.86
N GLN A 213 31.36 11.76 -6.23
CA GLN A 213 31.45 12.33 -7.58
C GLN A 213 31.94 11.33 -8.65
N SER A 214 32.66 10.28 -8.24
CA SER A 214 33.34 9.35 -9.17
C SER A 214 32.74 7.95 -9.18
N ASP A 215 32.11 7.48 -8.10
CA ASP A 215 31.57 6.11 -8.02
C ASP A 215 30.05 6.05 -8.09
N LYS A 216 29.53 5.94 -9.31
CA LYS A 216 28.08 5.76 -9.56
C LYS A 216 27.49 4.48 -8.96
N ARG A 217 28.30 3.48 -8.60
CA ARG A 217 27.81 2.21 -8.04
C ARG A 217 27.29 2.37 -6.61
N VAL A 218 27.73 3.42 -5.92
CA VAL A 218 27.33 3.71 -4.54
C VAL A 218 25.81 3.81 -4.41
N VAL A 219 25.14 4.46 -5.36
CA VAL A 219 23.66 4.54 -5.37
C VAL A 219 23.05 3.17 -5.63
N GLN A 220 23.57 2.39 -6.59
CA GLN A 220 23.04 1.07 -6.92
C GLN A 220 23.13 0.09 -5.74
N GLU A 221 24.26 0.09 -5.02
CA GLU A 221 24.45 -0.74 -3.83
C GLU A 221 23.47 -0.36 -2.72
N VAL A 222 23.31 0.93 -2.43
CA VAL A 222 22.38 1.42 -1.42
C VAL A 222 20.93 1.12 -1.81
N SER A 223 20.54 1.41 -3.05
CA SER A 223 19.19 1.10 -3.55
C SER A 223 18.89 -0.40 -3.45
N SER A 224 19.84 -1.27 -3.78
CA SER A 224 19.66 -2.73 -3.67
C SER A 224 19.50 -3.19 -2.21
N ARG A 225 20.35 -2.70 -1.30
CA ARG A 225 20.25 -3.01 0.14
C ARG A 225 18.92 -2.54 0.73
N LEU A 226 18.51 -1.31 0.42
CA LEU A 226 17.27 -0.73 0.93
C LEU A 226 16.04 -1.42 0.34
N LYS A 227 16.04 -1.71 -0.96
CA LYS A 227 14.95 -2.43 -1.63
C LYS A 227 14.62 -3.73 -0.91
N LYS A 228 15.62 -4.58 -0.65
CA LYS A 228 15.43 -5.85 0.07
C LYS A 228 14.85 -5.64 1.49
N ARG A 229 15.30 -4.61 2.21
CA ARG A 229 14.81 -4.30 3.57
C ARG A 229 13.38 -3.75 3.56
N LEU A 230 13.04 -2.94 2.57
CA LEU A 230 11.72 -2.35 2.42
C LEU A 230 10.70 -3.41 1.99
N GLU A 231 11.03 -4.27 1.02
CA GLU A 231 10.16 -5.35 0.53
C GLU A 231 9.77 -6.33 1.65
N ASP A 232 10.71 -6.65 2.55
CA ASP A 232 10.49 -7.54 3.69
C ASP A 232 9.38 -7.05 4.63
N LYS A 233 9.25 -5.71 4.82
CA LYS A 233 8.26 -5.12 5.73
C LYS A 233 7.04 -4.51 5.05
N LEU A 234 7.19 -4.00 3.83
CA LEU A 234 6.18 -3.21 3.11
C LEU A 234 5.61 -3.92 1.88
N GLN A 235 6.16 -5.08 1.50
CA GLN A 235 5.69 -5.89 0.38
C GLN A 235 5.55 -5.05 -0.91
N GLY A 236 4.42 -5.13 -1.61
CA GLY A 236 4.18 -4.40 -2.87
C GLY A 236 4.28 -2.87 -2.75
N ARG A 237 4.14 -2.31 -1.55
CA ARG A 237 4.20 -0.85 -1.30
C ARG A 237 5.61 -0.34 -1.15
N ALA A 238 6.60 -1.23 -0.97
CA ALA A 238 8.00 -0.86 -0.90
C ALA A 238 8.42 -0.01 -2.11
N ALA A 239 7.82 -0.25 -3.28
CA ALA A 239 8.05 0.50 -4.51
C ALA A 239 7.87 2.01 -4.37
N LEU A 240 6.95 2.48 -3.52
CA LEU A 240 6.70 3.91 -3.27
C LEU A 240 7.88 4.60 -2.58
N PHE A 241 8.81 3.84 -1.99
CA PHE A 241 9.93 4.35 -1.23
C PHE A 241 11.29 4.04 -1.88
N PHE A 242 11.29 3.50 -3.11
CA PHE A 242 12.52 3.17 -3.81
C PHE A 242 13.21 4.40 -4.39
N ILE A 243 14.53 4.33 -4.48
CA ILE A 243 15.30 5.14 -5.42
C ILE A 243 15.19 4.43 -6.78
N GLU A 244 14.33 4.94 -7.64
CA GLU A 244 14.10 4.42 -8.99
C GLU A 244 15.31 4.68 -9.87
N SER A 245 15.57 3.76 -10.81
CA SER A 245 16.54 3.97 -11.89
C SER A 245 15.81 3.97 -13.22
N ILE A 246 15.95 5.04 -13.99
CA ILE A 246 15.32 5.23 -15.30
C ILE A 246 16.41 5.26 -16.38
N GLY A 247 16.17 4.62 -17.51
CA GLY A 247 17.07 4.62 -18.67
C GLY A 247 17.88 3.34 -18.85
N GLU A 248 18.54 3.23 -20.01
CA GLU A 248 19.27 2.03 -20.42
C GLU A 248 20.76 2.08 -20.06
N TYR A 249 21.32 0.91 -19.72
CA TYR A 249 22.76 0.66 -19.53
C TYR A 249 23.52 1.74 -18.73
N ASN A 250 24.37 2.51 -19.43
CA ASN A 250 25.30 3.49 -18.87
C ASN A 250 24.70 4.88 -18.65
N HIS A 251 23.44 5.09 -19.06
CA HIS A 251 22.72 6.35 -18.94
C HIS A 251 21.56 6.26 -17.94
N LYS A 252 21.85 5.74 -16.74
CA LYS A 252 20.85 5.67 -15.67
C LYS A 252 20.70 7.02 -14.99
N SER A 253 19.45 7.47 -14.91
CA SER A 253 19.04 8.57 -14.06
C SER A 253 18.32 8.03 -12.82
N TYR A 254 18.47 8.71 -11.70
CA TYR A 254 17.93 8.26 -10.42
C TYR A 254 17.02 9.32 -9.80
N ARG A 255 15.96 8.87 -9.13
CA ARG A 255 15.06 9.72 -8.34
C ARG A 255 14.39 8.90 -7.25
N LEU A 256 13.86 9.56 -6.23
CA LEU A 256 13.00 8.90 -5.25
C LEU A 256 11.58 8.75 -5.83
N ALA A 257 10.98 7.57 -5.68
CA ALA A 257 9.61 7.27 -6.13
C ALA A 257 8.54 8.04 -5.33
N THR A 258 8.82 8.34 -4.05
CA THR A 258 7.89 8.98 -3.12
C THR A 258 7.46 10.35 -3.63
N ASP A 259 6.17 10.64 -3.63
CA ASP A 259 5.63 11.98 -3.94
C ASP A 259 6.18 13.04 -2.99
N GLU A 260 6.54 14.21 -3.50
CA GLU A 260 7.14 15.30 -2.72
C GLU A 260 6.28 15.75 -1.53
N ASN A 261 4.96 15.69 -1.65
CA ASN A 261 4.03 16.12 -0.60
C ASN A 261 3.96 15.13 0.57
N LEU A 262 4.45 13.91 0.34
CA LEU A 262 4.51 12.85 1.33
C LEU A 262 5.85 12.82 2.08
N ILE A 263 6.84 13.63 1.67
CA ILE A 263 8.17 13.67 2.28
C ILE A 263 8.22 14.69 3.42
N ARG A 264 8.53 14.23 4.64
CA ARG A 264 8.71 15.07 5.82
C ARG A 264 10.09 14.84 6.42
N PHE A 265 10.79 15.94 6.69
CA PHE A 265 12.02 15.91 7.48
C PHE A 265 11.62 16.32 8.89
N VAL A 266 11.93 15.46 9.86
CA VAL A 266 11.58 15.59 11.29
C VAL A 266 12.84 15.68 12.15
#